data_AF-A0A4P8SE03-F1
#
_entry.id   AF-A0A4P8SE03-F1
#
_cell.length_a   1.000
_cell.length_b   1.000
_cell.length_c   1.000
_cell.angle_alpha   90.00
_cell.angle_beta   90.00
_cell.angle_gamma   90.00
#
_symmetry.space_group_name_H-M   'P 1'
#
loop_
_entity.id
_entity.type
_entity.pdbx_description
1 polymer ?
#
loop_
_entity_poly.entity_id
_entity_poly.type
_entity_poly.pdbx_seq_one_letter_code
_entity_poly.pdbx_strand_id
1 'polypeptide(L)' 'MSLVDLKVEIEALQNRMIDIGLSKGLTHPDTVKCSQELDVVLNYFQQINSQQNTYVS' A
#
# COMPACT_ATOMS: atom_id res chain seq x y z
N MET A 1 5.73 14.09 -1.15
CA MET A 1 5.15 13.16 -0.16
C MET A 1 6.30 12.59 0.63
N SER A 2 6.26 12.67 1.96
CA SER A 2 7.33 12.13 2.82
C SER A 2 7.14 10.63 3.03
N LEU A 3 8.20 9.94 3.51
CA LEU A 3 8.11 8.53 3.91
C LEU A 3 7.08 8.29 5.04
N VAL A 4 6.81 9.31 5.86
CA VAL A 4 5.81 9.25 6.93
C VAL A 4 4.41 9.25 6.32
N ASP A 5 4.16 10.14 5.35
CA ASP A 5 2.86 10.22 4.66
C ASP A 5 2.52 8.92 3.95
N LEU A 6 3.53 8.29 3.31
CA LEU A 6 3.36 7.00 2.63
C LEU A 6 3.00 5.87 3.61
N LYS A 7 3.61 5.84 4.79
CA LYS A 7 3.27 4.84 5.81
C LYS A 7 1.83 5.00 6.30
N VAL A 8 1.41 6.24 6.54
CA VAL A 8 0.02 6.55 6.94
C VAL A 8 -0.97 6.11 5.85
N GLU A 9 -0.64 6.36 4.58
CA GLU A 9 -1.48 5.95 3.45
C GLU A 9 -1.54 4.41 3.30
N ILE A 10 -0.43 3.71 3.48
CA ILE A 10 -0.36 2.24 3.50
C ILE A 10 -1.26 1.69 4.61
N GLU A 11 -1.15 2.21 5.83
CA GLU A 11 -1.96 1.76 6.98
C GLU A 11 -3.45 2.00 6.74
N ALA A 12 -3.81 3.17 6.18
CA ALA A 12 -5.19 3.48 5.83
C ALA A 12 -5.77 2.52 4.78
N LEU A 13 -4.99 2.22 3.73
CA LEU A 13 -5.38 1.28 2.67
C LEU A 13 -5.48 -0.16 3.18
N GLN A 14 -4.60 -0.58 4.08
CA GLN A 14 -4.68 -1.89 4.73
C GLN A 14 -5.95 -2.05 5.57
N ASN A 15 -6.27 -1.07 6.40
CA ASN A 15 -7.49 -1.08 7.21
C ASN A 15 -8.73 -1.14 6.33
N ARG A 16 -8.77 -0.32 5.26
CA ARG A 16 -9.86 -0.34 4.29
C ARG A 16 -9.99 -1.69 3.59
N MET A 17 -8.88 -2.32 3.20
CA MET A 17 -8.90 -3.63 2.56
C MET A 17 -9.41 -4.72 3.51
N ILE A 18 -9.03 -4.66 4.80
CA ILE A 18 -9.53 -5.57 5.84
C ILE A 18 -11.04 -5.39 6.00
N ASP A 19 -11.52 -4.16 6.14
CA ASP A 19 -12.96 -3.88 6.32
C ASP A 19 -13.79 -4.35 5.13
N ILE A 20 -13.33 -4.09 3.90
CA ILE A 20 -14.02 -4.55 2.68
C ILE A 20 -13.91 -6.07 2.54
N GLY A 21 -12.76 -6.65 2.85
CA GLY A 21 -12.54 -8.10 2.83
C GLY A 21 -13.42 -8.85 3.83
N LEU A 22 -13.63 -8.29 5.02
CA LEU A 22 -14.51 -8.84 6.05
C LEU A 22 -16.00 -8.66 5.69
N SER A 23 -16.37 -7.53 5.07
CA SER A 23 -17.77 -7.23 4.76
C SER A 23 -18.27 -7.83 3.44
N LYS A 24 -17.42 -7.89 2.41
CA LYS A 24 -17.78 -8.29 1.05
C LYS A 24 -17.02 -9.51 0.53
N GLY A 25 -15.98 -9.94 1.23
CA GLY A 25 -15.10 -11.03 0.82
C GLY A 25 -13.86 -10.56 0.05
N LEU A 26 -12.83 -11.42 0.04
CA LEU A 26 -11.54 -11.10 -0.58
C LEU A 26 -11.57 -11.02 -2.10
N THR A 27 -12.53 -11.69 -2.74
CA THR A 27 -12.71 -11.70 -4.20
C THR A 27 -13.64 -10.60 -4.70
N HIS A 28 -14.22 -9.80 -3.80
CA HIS A 28 -15.09 -8.71 -4.20
C HIS A 28 -14.30 -7.68 -5.01
N PRO A 29 -14.85 -7.12 -6.12
CA PRO A 29 -14.15 -6.13 -6.95
C PRO A 29 -13.58 -4.95 -6.15
N ASP A 30 -14.29 -4.49 -5.12
CA ASP A 30 -13.82 -3.43 -4.23
C ASP A 30 -12.58 -3.83 -3.40
N THR A 31 -12.51 -5.09 -2.94
CA THR A 31 -11.34 -5.59 -2.20
C THR A 31 -10.13 -5.72 -3.12
N VAL A 32 -10.36 -6.21 -4.34
CA VAL A 32 -9.32 -6.32 -5.39
C VAL A 32 -8.85 -4.93 -5.84
N LYS A 33 -9.75 -3.96 -5.97
CA LYS A 33 -9.37 -2.58 -6.27
C LYS A 33 -8.54 -1.97 -5.13
N CYS A 34 -8.94 -2.20 -3.88
CA CYS A 34 -8.20 -1.74 -2.72
C CYS A 34 -6.79 -2.38 -2.64
N SER A 35 -6.64 -3.65 -3.02
CA SER A 35 -5.33 -4.30 -3.07
C SER A 35 -4.45 -3.73 -4.17
N GLN A 36 -5.01 -3.41 -5.35
CA GLN A 36 -4.27 -2.75 -6.42
C GLN A 36 -3.80 -1.34 -6.03
N GLU A 37 -4.66 -0.56 -5.35
CA GLU A 37 -4.31 0.75 -4.80
C GLU A 37 -3.15 0.62 -3.78
N LEU A 38 -3.23 -0.36 -2.89
CA LEU A 38 -2.17 -0.66 -1.91
C LEU A 38 -0.86 -1.07 -2.58
N ASP A 39 -0.89 -1.91 -3.61
CA ASP A 39 0.29 -2.34 -4.35
C ASP A 39 1.02 -1.15 -5.02
N VAL A 40 0.28 -0.18 -5.57
CA VAL A 40 0.88 1.02 -6.17
C VAL A 40 1.64 1.84 -5.12
N VAL A 41 1.04 2.07 -3.95
CA VAL A 41 1.66 2.85 -2.87
C VAL A 41 2.87 2.09 -2.30
N LEU A 42 2.77 0.77 -2.14
CA LEU A 42 3.89 -0.08 -1.70
C LEU A 42 5.06 -0.05 -2.70
N ASN A 43 4.78 -0.13 -3.99
CA ASN A 43 5.80 -0.04 -5.04
C ASN A 43 6.49 1.32 -5.02
N TYR A 44 5.75 2.41 -4.83
CA TYR A 44 6.32 3.75 -4.71
C TYR A 44 7.18 3.90 -3.44
N PHE A 45 6.69 3.37 -2.31
CA PHE A 45 7.45 3.32 -1.06
C PHE A 45 8.74 2.50 -1.21
N GLN A 46 8.69 1.36 -1.88
CA GLN A 46 9.86 0.53 -2.17
C GLN A 46 10.84 1.27 -3.07
N GLN A 47 10.39 1.92 -4.15
CA GLN A 47 11.27 2.70 -5.02
C GLN A 47 12.04 3.78 -4.26
N ILE A 48 11.36 4.54 -3.39
CA ILE A 48 12.02 5.57 -2.57
C ILE A 48 13.03 4.95 -1.60
N ASN A 49 12.70 3.81 -0.97
CA ASN A 49 13.64 3.13 -0.08
C ASN A 49 14.81 2.47 -0.83
N SER A 50 14.58 1.92 -2.03
CA SER A 50 15.63 1.31 -2.85
C SER A 50 16.61 2.35 -3.40
N GLN A 51 16.16 3.58 -3.68
CA GLN A 51 17.05 4.70 -4.03
C GLN A 51 17.94 5.17 -2.86
N GLN A 52 17.57 4.87 -1.61
CA GLN A 52 18.42 5.10 -0.44
C GLN A 52 19.50 4.00 -0.28
N ASN A 53 19.34 2.84 -0.95
CA ASN A 53 20.25 1.70 -0.88
C ASN A 53 21.33 1.68 -1.99
N THR A 54 21.32 2.65 -2.92
CA THR A 54 22.33 2.74 -4.00
C THR A 54 23.52 3.65 -3.65
N TYR A 55 23.56 4.22 -2.44
CA TYR A 55 24.72 4.96 -1.91
C TYR A 55 25.56 4.14 -0.90
N VAL A 56 25.26 2.85 -0.76
CA VAL A 56 26.04 1.91 0.04
C VAL A 56 26.22 0.60 -0.72
N SER A 57 27.06 0.64 -1.76
CA SER A 57 27.72 -0.52 -2.37
C SER A 57 28.99 -0.06 -3.06
#